data_AF-A0A428R1H4-F1
#
_entry.id   AF-A0A428R1H4-F1
#
_cell.length_a   1.000
_cell.length_b   1.000
_cell.length_c   1.000
_cell.angle_alpha   90.00
_cell.angle_beta   90.00
_cell.angle_gamma   90.00
#
_symmetry.space_group_name_H-M   'P 1'
#
loop_
_entity.id
_entity.type
_entity.pdbx_description
1 polymer ?
#
loop_
_entity_poly.entity_id
_entity_poly.type
_entity_poly.pdbx_seq_one_letter_code
_entity_poly.pdbx_strand_id
1 'polypeptide(L)'
;MQSKMIDFCICLAGDDIVAASQSRLMTASDSNSINHTSYQPIRDRPIAISIETKTLEGSSQEAKAQLSIWASAHLKRLRSLAGKSSTKTTHAVGITLPVLSTSGGDWTLLFVKDGINGVEGIETISVGNTKSLVGSYKLMSVLRQLGIWVQATFRPWALENLLASTQIK
;
A
#
# COMPACT_ATOMS: atom_id res chain seq x y z
N MET A 1 2.59 -22.63 -5.86
CA MET A 1 1.73 -21.44 -5.84
C MET A 1 2.49 -20.32 -6.53
N GLN A 2 2.00 -19.86 -7.67
CA GLN A 2 2.59 -18.70 -8.36
C GLN A 2 2.15 -17.45 -7.59
N SER A 3 3.08 -16.71 -6.99
CA SER A 3 2.76 -15.46 -6.30
C SER A 3 2.35 -14.41 -7.33
N LYS A 4 1.07 -14.07 -7.41
CA LYS A 4 0.59 -12.97 -8.25
C LYS A 4 1.09 -11.66 -7.64
N MET A 5 1.79 -10.86 -8.44
CA MET A 5 2.34 -9.55 -8.04
C MET A 5 1.24 -8.49 -8.11
N ILE A 6 1.45 -7.34 -7.45
CA ILE A 6 0.64 -6.13 -7.72
C ILE A 6 0.83 -5.74 -9.19
N ASP A 7 -0.26 -5.38 -9.87
CA ASP A 7 -0.18 -4.89 -11.26
C ASP A 7 0.44 -3.49 -11.33
N PHE A 8 -0.07 -2.53 -10.55
CA PHE A 8 0.47 -1.17 -10.49
C PHE A 8 0.45 -0.58 -9.08
N CYS A 9 1.30 0.41 -8.82
CA CYS A 9 1.35 1.08 -7.53
C CYS A 9 1.78 2.55 -7.64
N ILE A 10 1.40 3.34 -6.64
CA ILE A 10 1.93 4.67 -6.38
C ILE A 10 2.87 4.54 -5.19
N CYS A 11 4.15 4.86 -5.40
CA CYS A 11 5.18 4.78 -4.39
C CYS A 11 5.66 6.17 -3.98
N LEU A 12 6.22 6.28 -2.78
CA LEU A 12 7.09 7.40 -2.47
C LEU A 12 8.34 7.35 -3.34
N ALA A 13 8.76 8.52 -3.80
CA ALA A 13 9.94 8.72 -4.63
C ALA A 13 10.73 9.92 -4.09
N GLY A 14 12.00 10.03 -4.50
CA GLY A 14 12.94 11.01 -4.00
C GLY A 14 14.20 10.34 -3.45
N ASP A 15 15.34 10.99 -3.62
CA ASP A 15 16.63 10.46 -3.17
C ASP A 15 16.68 10.33 -1.64
N ASP A 16 15.99 11.23 -0.92
CA ASP A 16 15.80 11.17 0.53
C ASP A 16 15.08 9.89 0.97
N ILE A 17 14.01 9.52 0.26
CA ILE A 17 13.22 8.31 0.53
C ILE A 17 14.04 7.05 0.25
N VAL A 18 14.78 7.03 -0.86
CA VAL A 18 15.61 5.88 -1.24
C VAL A 18 16.73 5.68 -0.23
N ALA A 19 17.45 6.74 0.14
CA ALA A 19 18.53 6.67 1.12
C ALA A 19 18.01 6.21 2.50
N ALA A 20 16.88 6.74 2.95
CA ALA A 20 16.26 6.32 4.20
C ALA A 20 15.80 4.85 4.18
N SER A 21 15.24 4.39 3.06
CA SER A 21 14.83 2.99 2.87
C SER A 21 16.03 2.04 2.91
N GLN A 22 17.12 2.38 2.22
CA GLN A 22 18.35 1.59 2.26
C GLN A 22 18.94 1.54 3.67
N SER A 23 19.03 2.69 4.35
CA SER A 23 19.48 2.73 5.75
C SER A 23 18.61 1.86 6.66
N ARG A 24 17.28 1.88 6.49
CA ARG A 24 16.37 1.03 7.26
C ARG A 24 16.63 -0.44 6.97
N LEU A 25 16.77 -0.83 5.71
CA LEU A 25 16.97 -2.23 5.31
C LEU A 25 18.30 -2.80 5.81
N MET A 26 19.35 -1.99 5.92
CA MET A 26 20.61 -2.41 6.54
C MET A 26 20.45 -2.82 8.01
N THR A 27 19.45 -2.27 8.70
CA THR A 27 19.14 -2.61 10.11
C THR A 27 18.04 -3.66 10.26
N ALA A 28 17.16 -3.80 9.26
CA ALA A 28 16.11 -4.81 9.22
C ALA A 28 16.68 -6.08 8.59
N SER A 29 17.28 -6.95 9.40
CA SER A 29 17.96 -8.18 8.97
C SER A 29 17.07 -9.24 8.29
N ASP A 30 15.81 -8.93 7.97
CA ASP A 30 14.77 -9.87 7.55
C ASP A 30 14.42 -9.81 6.05
N SER A 31 14.81 -8.78 5.30
CA SER A 31 14.54 -8.65 3.86
C SER A 31 15.31 -7.51 3.20
N ASN A 32 15.52 -7.62 1.88
CA ASN A 32 16.19 -6.63 1.03
C ASN A 32 15.23 -5.62 0.37
N SER A 33 13.98 -5.53 0.84
CA SER A 33 12.96 -4.63 0.29
C SER A 33 12.12 -3.98 1.37
N ILE A 34 11.85 -2.69 1.24
CA ILE A 34 10.94 -1.95 2.12
C ILE A 34 9.48 -2.38 1.91
N ASN A 35 9.21 -3.07 0.80
CA ASN A 35 7.91 -3.60 0.42
C ASN A 35 7.83 -5.11 0.61
N HIS A 36 6.62 -5.65 0.48
CA HIS A 36 6.33 -7.08 0.55
C HIS A 36 6.72 -7.85 -0.75
N THR A 37 7.44 -7.20 -1.66
CA THR A 37 7.95 -7.74 -2.93
C THR A 37 9.41 -7.34 -3.11
N SER A 38 10.23 -8.20 -3.71
CA SER A 38 11.63 -7.93 -4.04
C SER A 38 11.82 -7.28 -5.41
N TYR A 39 10.74 -6.87 -6.08
CA TYR A 39 10.82 -6.23 -7.40
C TYR A 39 11.73 -4.98 -7.36
N GLN A 40 12.88 -5.09 -8.03
CA GLN A 40 14.00 -4.16 -7.87
C GLN A 40 13.63 -2.67 -8.09
N PRO A 41 12.78 -2.29 -9.07
CA PRO A 41 12.41 -0.90 -9.28
C PRO A 41 11.69 -0.22 -8.12
N ILE A 42 11.08 -0.99 -7.21
CA ILE A 42 10.33 -0.45 -6.07
C ILE A 42 10.84 -0.93 -4.72
N ARG A 43 11.88 -1.76 -4.65
CA ARG A 43 12.33 -2.33 -3.36
C ARG A 43 12.74 -1.27 -2.33
N ASP A 44 13.22 -0.11 -2.77
CA ASP A 44 13.65 1.02 -1.94
C ASP A 44 12.63 2.18 -1.96
N ARG A 45 11.40 1.93 -2.43
CA ARG A 45 10.35 2.93 -2.63
C ARG A 45 9.04 2.46 -1.99
N PRO A 46 8.70 2.93 -0.77
CA PRO A 46 7.50 2.50 -0.06
C PRO A 46 6.24 2.65 -0.90
N ILE A 47 5.48 1.56 -1.04
CA ILE A 47 4.19 1.55 -1.74
C ILE A 47 3.16 2.25 -0.86
N ALA A 48 2.61 3.36 -1.36
CA ALA A 48 1.55 4.11 -0.67
C ALA A 48 0.16 3.65 -1.09
N ILE A 49 -0.01 3.37 -2.39
CA ILE A 49 -1.28 2.97 -2.99
C ILE A 49 -1.02 1.81 -3.94
N SER A 50 -1.84 0.78 -3.88
CA SER A 50 -1.80 -0.33 -4.85
C SER A 50 -3.01 -0.30 -5.76
N ILE A 51 -2.82 -0.82 -6.97
CA ILE A 51 -3.80 -0.81 -8.03
C ILE A 51 -3.87 -2.23 -8.60
N GLU A 52 -5.02 -2.87 -8.45
CA GLU A 52 -5.30 -4.20 -8.99
C GLU A 52 -6.14 -4.10 -10.27
N THR A 53 -5.71 -4.77 -11.31
CA THR A 53 -6.49 -4.95 -12.54
C THR A 53 -7.19 -6.30 -12.50
N LYS A 54 -8.51 -6.27 -12.67
CA LYS A 54 -9.33 -7.49 -12.71
C LYS A 54 -9.70 -7.79 -14.16
N THR A 55 -9.62 -9.06 -14.51
CA THR A 55 -10.21 -9.55 -15.75
C THR A 55 -11.74 -9.46 -15.64
N LEU A 56 -12.41 -9.27 -16.78
CA LEU A 56 -13.88 -9.24 -16.86
C LEU A 56 -14.51 -10.57 -16.42
N GLU A 57 -13.75 -11.66 -16.51
CA GLU A 57 -14.19 -13.04 -16.26
C GLU A 57 -13.96 -13.49 -14.80
N GLY A 58 -13.26 -12.70 -13.99
CA GLY A 58 -12.94 -13.07 -12.60
C GLY A 58 -14.14 -12.94 -11.66
N SER A 59 -14.37 -13.94 -10.81
CA SER A 59 -15.43 -13.83 -9.80
C SER A 59 -15.11 -12.76 -8.75
N SER A 60 -16.15 -12.10 -8.22
CA SER A 60 -16.00 -11.10 -7.15
C SER A 60 -15.30 -11.68 -5.90
N GLN A 61 -15.49 -12.98 -5.63
CA GLN A 61 -14.88 -13.67 -4.49
C GLN A 61 -13.38 -13.91 -4.68
N GLU A 62 -12.92 -14.41 -5.83
CA GLU A 62 -11.49 -14.60 -6.11
C GLU A 62 -10.74 -13.27 -6.05
N ALA A 63 -11.36 -12.23 -6.60
CA ALA A 63 -10.79 -10.90 -6.63
C ALA A 63 -10.65 -10.28 -5.22
N LYS A 64 -11.59 -10.58 -4.30
CA LYS A 64 -11.48 -10.22 -2.88
C LYS A 64 -10.42 -11.04 -2.16
N ALA A 65 -10.34 -12.36 -2.43
CA ALA A 65 -9.34 -13.22 -1.82
C ALA A 65 -7.91 -12.79 -2.20
N GLN A 66 -7.68 -12.45 -3.47
CA GLN A 66 -6.40 -11.93 -3.96
C GLN A 66 -6.03 -10.61 -3.26
N LEU A 67 -6.97 -9.66 -3.19
CA LEU A 67 -6.78 -8.39 -2.48
C LEU A 67 -6.40 -8.61 -1.01
N SER A 68 -7.06 -9.55 -0.32
CA SER A 68 -6.78 -9.87 1.08
C SER A 68 -5.39 -10.47 1.29
N ILE A 69 -4.95 -11.38 0.42
CA ILE A 69 -3.59 -11.97 0.51
C ILE A 69 -2.55 -10.87 0.36
N TRP A 70 -2.72 -10.04 -0.66
CA TRP A 70 -1.80 -8.95 -0.94
C TRP A 70 -1.76 -7.92 0.20
N ALA A 71 -2.93 -7.44 0.64
CA ALA A 71 -3.03 -6.46 1.72
C ALA A 71 -2.43 -7.01 3.02
N SER A 72 -2.61 -8.31 3.28
CA SER A 72 -1.98 -9.00 4.41
C SER A 72 -0.47 -9.03 4.31
N ALA A 73 0.09 -9.35 3.13
CA ALA A 73 1.54 -9.32 2.92
C ALA A 73 2.10 -7.91 3.11
N HIS A 74 1.41 -6.90 2.56
CA HIS A 74 1.82 -5.51 2.69
C HIS A 74 1.80 -5.04 4.14
N LEU A 75 0.68 -5.21 4.85
CA LEU A 75 0.57 -4.82 6.26
C LEU A 75 1.53 -5.62 7.15
N LYS A 76 1.75 -6.90 6.87
CA LYS A 76 2.77 -7.71 7.56
C LYS A 76 4.17 -7.13 7.38
N ARG A 77 4.53 -6.69 6.17
CA ARG A 77 5.83 -6.05 5.94
C ARG A 77 5.95 -4.72 6.66
N LEU A 78 4.93 -3.87 6.57
CA LEU A 78 4.91 -2.61 7.32
C LEU A 78 5.06 -2.85 8.81
N ARG A 79 4.38 -3.87 9.37
CA ARG A 79 4.51 -4.25 10.78
C ARG A 79 5.91 -4.74 11.14
N SER A 80 6.58 -5.50 10.27
CA SER A 80 7.94 -5.99 10.55
C SER A 80 8.96 -4.84 10.54
N LEU A 81 8.74 -3.85 9.69
CA LEU A 81 9.59 -2.67 9.60
C LEU A 81 9.27 -1.58 10.62
N ALA A 82 8.01 -1.45 11.05
CA ALA A 82 7.58 -0.37 11.91
C ALA A 82 8.04 -0.47 13.38
N GLY A 83 8.78 -1.54 13.74
CA GLY A 83 9.59 -1.67 14.96
C GLY A 83 8.94 -1.19 16.26
N LYS A 84 8.45 -2.13 17.09
CA LYS A 84 7.93 -1.98 18.47
C LYS A 84 8.34 -0.69 19.21
N SER A 85 7.76 0.46 18.89
CA SER A 85 7.87 1.63 19.75
C SER A 85 7.16 1.27 21.05
N SER A 86 7.95 1.20 22.13
CA SER A 86 7.73 0.48 23.38
C SER A 86 6.62 1.03 24.29
N THR A 87 5.58 1.66 23.72
CA THR A 87 4.50 2.30 24.49
C THR A 87 3.10 2.10 23.94
N LYS A 88 2.92 1.47 22.77
CA LYS A 88 1.58 1.20 22.21
C LYS A 88 1.27 -0.29 22.28
N THR A 89 0.30 -0.65 23.12
CA THR A 89 -0.29 -1.99 23.30
C THR A 89 -1.05 -2.51 22.07
N THR A 90 -0.92 -1.87 20.91
CA THR A 90 -1.60 -2.26 19.67
C THR A 90 -0.58 -2.67 18.63
N HIS A 91 -0.63 -3.92 18.17
CA HIS A 91 0.21 -4.48 17.11
C HIS A 91 -0.12 -3.94 15.70
N ALA A 92 -0.97 -2.92 15.61
CA ALA A 92 -1.48 -2.39 14.35
C ALA A 92 -0.50 -1.38 13.72
N VAL A 93 -0.37 -1.41 12.39
CA VAL A 93 0.49 -0.50 11.60
C VAL A 93 0.14 0.98 11.80
N GLY A 94 -1.08 1.30 12.25
CA GLY A 94 -1.50 2.68 12.57
C GLY A 94 -1.80 3.55 11.35
N ILE A 95 -1.95 2.95 10.16
CA ILE A 95 -2.40 3.61 8.94
C ILE A 95 -3.40 2.74 8.19
N THR A 96 -4.37 3.40 7.54
CA THR A 96 -5.30 2.77 6.61
C THR A 96 -4.82 3.08 5.19
N LEU A 97 -4.58 2.04 4.39
CA LEU A 97 -4.05 2.17 3.04
C LEU A 97 -5.18 2.15 2.00
N PRO A 98 -5.22 3.11 1.07
CA PRO A 98 -6.11 3.06 -0.07
C PRO A 98 -5.62 2.01 -1.08
N VAL A 99 -6.57 1.31 -1.71
CA VAL A 99 -6.34 0.36 -2.78
C VAL A 99 -7.32 0.63 -3.91
N LEU A 100 -6.80 0.85 -5.10
CA LEU A 100 -7.61 1.00 -6.30
C LEU A 100 -7.80 -0.36 -6.97
N SER A 101 -8.97 -0.55 -7.55
CA SER A 101 -9.24 -1.68 -8.42
C SER A 101 -9.93 -1.19 -9.68
N THR A 102 -9.55 -1.78 -10.81
CA THR A 102 -10.18 -1.51 -12.11
C THR A 102 -10.62 -2.79 -12.80
N SER A 103 -11.82 -2.76 -13.40
CA SER A 103 -12.37 -3.84 -14.22
C SER A 103 -13.21 -3.24 -15.34
N GLY A 104 -12.94 -3.60 -16.59
CA GLY A 104 -13.70 -3.08 -17.74
C GLY A 104 -13.73 -1.55 -17.85
N GLY A 105 -12.72 -0.86 -17.29
CA GLY A 105 -12.66 0.59 -17.21
C GLY A 105 -13.46 1.22 -16.06
N ASP A 106 -14.17 0.46 -15.24
CA ASP A 106 -14.75 0.97 -13.98
C ASP A 106 -13.71 0.94 -12.86
N TRP A 107 -13.63 2.04 -12.10
CA TRP A 107 -12.66 2.21 -11.03
C TRP A 107 -13.33 2.30 -9.68
N THR A 108 -12.67 1.67 -8.73
CA THR A 108 -13.18 1.47 -7.39
C THR A 108 -12.08 1.67 -6.36
N LEU A 109 -12.39 2.38 -5.28
CA LEU A 109 -11.50 2.60 -4.15
C LEU A 109 -11.96 1.74 -2.97
N LEU A 110 -11.01 1.02 -2.39
CA LEU A 110 -11.16 0.26 -1.17
C LEU A 110 -10.12 0.75 -0.17
N PHE A 111 -10.36 0.52 1.11
CA PHE A 111 -9.38 0.82 2.13
C PHE A 111 -9.06 -0.45 2.92
N VAL A 112 -7.78 -0.66 3.20
CA VAL A 112 -7.31 -1.79 4.01
C VAL A 112 -6.62 -1.24 5.25
N LYS A 113 -6.95 -1.78 6.42
CA LYS A 113 -6.27 -1.45 7.67
C LYS A 113 -5.87 -2.71 8.40
N ASP A 114 -4.88 -2.55 9.27
CA ASP A 114 -4.49 -3.58 10.22
C ASP A 114 -5.48 -3.58 11.39
N GLY A 115 -6.44 -4.50 11.36
CA GLY A 115 -7.48 -4.67 12.37
C GLY A 115 -7.02 -5.54 13.54
N ILE A 116 -7.90 -5.70 14.53
CA ILE A 116 -7.59 -6.48 15.74
C ILE A 116 -7.40 -7.97 15.42
N ASN A 117 -8.20 -8.48 14.46
CA ASN A 117 -8.23 -9.89 14.08
C ASN A 117 -7.54 -10.16 12.73
N GLY A 118 -6.75 -9.20 12.22
CA GLY A 118 -6.09 -9.28 10.92
C GLY A 118 -6.54 -8.17 9.97
N VAL A 119 -6.34 -8.40 8.67
CA VAL A 119 -6.64 -7.39 7.65
C VAL A 119 -8.13 -7.16 7.52
N GLU A 120 -8.54 -5.91 7.72
CA GLU A 120 -9.92 -5.46 7.54
C GLU A 120 -10.01 -4.62 6.26
N GLY A 121 -10.86 -5.05 5.34
CA GLY A 121 -11.27 -4.25 4.18
C GLY A 121 -12.48 -3.39 4.55
N ILE A 122 -12.37 -2.09 4.32
CA ILE A 122 -13.46 -1.13 4.47
C ILE A 122 -14.10 -0.91 3.10
N GLU A 123 -15.40 -0.61 3.13
CA GLU A 123 -16.30 -0.54 1.97
C GLU A 123 -15.73 0.08 0.69
N THR A 124 -16.30 -0.42 -0.39
CA THR A 124 -15.91 -0.22 -1.77
C THR A 124 -16.66 0.99 -2.35
N ILE A 125 -15.94 2.04 -2.77
CA ILE A 125 -16.52 3.26 -3.35
C ILE A 125 -16.24 3.30 -4.85
N SER A 126 -17.27 3.48 -5.69
CA SER A 126 -17.06 3.77 -7.11
C SER A 126 -16.47 5.18 -7.26
N VAL A 127 -15.32 5.30 -7.93
CA VAL A 127 -14.56 6.57 -8.01
C VAL A 127 -14.47 7.14 -9.41
N GLY A 128 -15.13 6.50 -10.38
CA GLY A 128 -15.16 6.94 -11.77
C GLY A 128 -14.95 5.79 -12.74
N ASN A 129 -14.73 6.13 -14.01
CA ASN A 129 -14.45 5.17 -15.06
C ASN A 129 -13.65 5.81 -16.19
N THR A 130 -12.99 4.99 -17.00
CA THR A 130 -12.30 5.41 -18.24
C THR A 130 -13.17 5.23 -19.48
N LYS A 131 -14.48 5.00 -19.31
CA LYS A 131 -15.46 4.77 -20.38
C LYS A 131 -16.14 6.04 -20.87
N SER A 132 -16.04 7.12 -20.11
CA SER A 132 -16.69 8.40 -20.42
C SER A 132 -15.80 9.56 -19.98
N LEU A 133 -15.98 10.72 -20.63
CA LEU A 133 -15.25 11.94 -20.27
C LEU A 133 -15.52 12.36 -18.82
N VAL A 134 -16.79 12.38 -18.43
CA VAL A 134 -17.21 12.71 -17.04
C VAL A 134 -16.64 11.70 -16.05
N GLY A 135 -16.71 10.40 -16.35
CA GLY A 135 -16.12 9.36 -15.51
C GLY A 135 -14.60 9.53 -15.36
N SER A 136 -13.92 9.93 -16.44
CA SER A 136 -12.47 10.12 -16.44
C SER A 136 -12.06 11.32 -15.60
N TYR A 137 -12.83 12.41 -15.65
CA TYR A 137 -12.60 13.57 -14.77
C TYR A 137 -12.86 13.25 -13.30
N LYS A 138 -13.87 12.43 -12.98
CA LYS A 138 -14.09 11.92 -11.61
C LYS A 138 -12.90 11.08 -11.13
N LEU A 139 -12.43 10.15 -11.96
CA LEU A 139 -11.26 9.34 -11.63
C LEU A 139 -10.02 10.22 -11.40
N MET A 140 -9.78 11.18 -12.30
CA MET A 140 -8.66 12.12 -12.19
C MET A 140 -8.71 12.94 -10.89
N SER A 141 -9.89 13.41 -10.47
CA SER A 141 -10.00 14.16 -9.21
C SER A 141 -9.66 13.29 -8.00
N VAL A 142 -10.10 12.03 -7.99
CA VAL A 142 -9.77 11.07 -6.93
C VAL A 142 -8.28 10.74 -6.92
N LEU A 143 -7.65 10.50 -8.08
CA LEU A 143 -6.21 10.24 -8.17
C LEU A 143 -5.39 11.43 -7.65
N ARG A 144 -5.82 12.67 -7.91
CA ARG A 144 -5.19 13.87 -7.35
C ARG A 144 -5.34 13.94 -5.83
N GLN A 145 -6.52 13.64 -5.31
CA GLN A 145 -6.77 13.61 -3.86
C GLN A 145 -5.94 12.54 -3.17
N LEU A 146 -5.81 11.37 -3.80
CA LEU A 146 -4.92 10.30 -3.34
C LEU A 146 -3.45 10.75 -3.36
N GLY A 147 -3.00 11.44 -4.41
CA GLY A 147 -1.66 12.04 -4.45
C GLY A 147 -1.40 13.03 -3.31
N ILE A 148 -2.38 13.87 -2.97
CA ILE A 148 -2.32 14.76 -1.79
C ILE A 148 -2.19 13.94 -0.51
N TRP A 149 -3.01 12.90 -0.34
CA TRP A 149 -2.93 12.01 0.83
C TRP A 149 -1.56 11.32 0.94
N VAL A 150 -0.97 10.89 -0.18
CA VAL A 150 0.38 10.30 -0.18
C VAL A 150 1.40 11.28 0.40
N GLN A 151 1.33 12.56 0.03
CA GLN A 151 2.28 13.57 0.51
C GLN A 151 1.97 14.06 1.93
N ALA A 152 0.70 14.30 2.24
CA ALA A 152 0.28 14.93 3.51
C ALA A 152 0.11 13.92 4.66
N THR A 153 -0.07 12.64 4.37
CA THR A 153 -0.37 11.62 5.38
C THR A 153 0.59 10.44 5.31
N PHE A 154 0.71 9.79 4.15
CA PHE A 154 1.53 8.58 4.06
C PHE A 154 3.02 8.88 4.21
N ARG A 155 3.54 9.93 3.56
CA ARG A 155 4.96 10.28 3.63
C ARG A 155 5.43 10.60 5.05
N PRO A 156 4.80 11.51 5.82
CA PRO A 156 5.20 11.76 7.21
C PRO A 156 5.13 10.49 8.06
N TRP A 157 4.05 9.72 7.93
CA TRP A 157 3.89 8.45 8.65
C TRP A 157 5.01 7.46 8.31
N ALA A 158 5.36 7.30 7.03
CA ALA A 158 6.41 6.40 6.59
C ALA A 158 7.78 6.85 7.10
N LEU A 159 8.08 8.15 7.08
CA LEU A 159 9.34 8.65 7.63
C LEU A 159 9.48 8.36 9.12
N GLU A 160 8.42 8.60 9.90
CA GLU A 160 8.43 8.40 11.36
C GLU A 160 8.40 6.92 11.75
N ASN A 161 7.55 6.13 11.11
CA ASN A 161 7.23 4.78 11.57
C ASN A 161 7.92 3.70 10.75
N LEU A 162 8.15 3.90 9.45
CA LEU A 162 8.70 2.88 8.56
C LEU A 162 10.21 3.02 8.35
N LEU A 163 10.68 4.25 8.16
CA LEU A 163 12.04 4.56 7.71
C LEU A 163 12.95 5.09 8.81
N ALA A 164 12.41 5.46 9.97
CA ALA A 164 13.21 5.89 11.11
C ALA A 164 14.17 4.77 11.55
N SER A 165 15.44 5.13 11.75
CA SER A 165 16.45 4.23 12.27
C SER A 165 16.12 3.95 13.74
N THR A 166 15.89 2.69 14.10
CA THR A 166 15.80 2.31 15.51
C THR A 166 17.20 2.44 16.11
N GLN A 167 17.47 3.47 16.90
CA GLN A 167 18.70 3.49 17.71
C GLN A 167 18.62 2.30 18.66
N ILE A 168 19.48 1.32 18.44
CA ILE A 168 19.75 0.26 19.42
C ILE A 168 20.43 0.98 20.58
N LYS A 169 19.69 1.14 21.69
CA LYS A 169 20.30 1.46 22.99
C LYS A 169 21.08 0.26 23.49
#